data_AF-A0A3B0WVP6-F1
#
_entry.id   AF-A0A3B0WVP6-F1
#
_cell.length_a   1.000
_cell.length_b   1.000
_cell.length_c   1.000
_cell.angle_alpha   90.00
_cell.angle_beta   90.00
_cell.angle_gamma   90.00
#
_symmetry.space_group_name_H-M   'P 1'
#
loop_
_entity.id
_entity.type
_entity.pdbx_description
1 polymer ?
#
loop_
_entity_poly.entity_id
_entity_poly.type
_entity_poly.pdbx_seq_one_letter_code
_entity_poly.pdbx_strand_id
1 'polypeptide(L)'
;MKNLPLISTITCILLTFIATNLAHAASPSSLKIKDTNTEYVKCMRASPVLDAINRCNTDMACQQATIQRYLEKESYELNCLKKFEGEKLVYTYTQKT
;
A
#
# COMPACT_ATOMS: atom_id res chain seq x y z
N MET A 1 -42.77 36.31 35.38
CA MET A 1 -41.63 36.26 34.44
C MET A 1 -41.40 34.81 34.09
N LYS A 2 -41.53 34.49 32.80
CA LYS A 2 -41.64 33.15 32.22
C LYS A 2 -40.25 32.62 31.81
N ASN A 3 -40.13 31.30 31.86
CA ASN A 3 -39.25 30.44 31.05
C ASN A 3 -37.76 30.42 31.40
N LEU A 4 -37.31 29.48 32.24
CA LEU A 4 -35.94 28.96 32.17
C LEU A 4 -35.81 27.54 32.79
N PRO A 5 -36.34 26.48 32.14
CA PRO A 5 -35.69 25.17 32.28
C PRO A 5 -35.52 24.43 30.93
N LEU A 6 -35.77 25.10 29.79
CA LEU A 6 -35.77 24.44 28.47
C LEU A 6 -34.37 24.30 27.85
N ILE A 7 -33.43 25.17 28.21
CA ILE A 7 -32.09 25.23 27.58
C ILE A 7 -31.18 24.10 28.10
N SER A 8 -31.39 23.66 29.34
CA SER A 8 -30.53 22.65 30.00
C SER A 8 -30.84 21.21 29.58
N THR A 9 -32.05 20.92 29.12
CA THR A 9 -32.42 19.59 28.62
C THR A 9 -32.02 19.37 27.15
N ILE A 10 -32.05 20.43 26.32
CA ILE A 10 -31.66 20.35 24.91
C ILE A 10 -30.14 20.10 24.76
N THR A 11 -29.32 20.69 25.64
CA THR A 11 -27.86 20.49 25.65
C THR A 11 -27.45 19.06 26.01
N CYS A 12 -28.19 18.40 26.92
CA CYS A 12 -27.95 17.00 27.28
C CYS A 12 -28.26 16.03 26.12
N ILE A 13 -29.36 16.25 25.39
CA ILE A 13 -29.77 15.39 24.27
C ILE A 13 -28.79 15.53 23.09
N LEU A 14 -28.30 16.75 22.83
CA LEU A 14 -27.32 17.00 21.77
C LEU A 14 -25.98 16.28 22.02
N LEU A 15 -25.50 16.25 23.27
CA LEU A 15 -24.27 15.55 23.65
C LEU A 15 -24.40 14.03 23.51
N THR A 16 -25.56 13.45 23.83
CA THR A 16 -25.80 12.01 23.65
C THR A 16 -25.87 11.58 22.18
N PHE A 17 -26.38 12.45 21.29
CA PHE A 17 -26.44 12.19 19.85
C PHE A 17 -25.07 12.25 19.16
N ILE A 18 -24.13 13.06 19.68
CA ILE A 18 -22.77 13.12 19.15
C ILE A 18 -21.99 11.85 19.54
N ALA A 19 -22.18 11.35 20.77
CA ALA A 19 -21.49 10.17 21.27
C ALA A 19 -21.90 8.87 20.54
N THR A 20 -23.16 8.72 20.12
CA THR A 20 -23.63 7.51 19.41
C THR A 20 -23.14 7.45 17.96
N ASN A 21 -22.96 8.60 17.29
CA ASN A 21 -22.44 8.65 15.92
C ASN A 21 -20.91 8.48 15.85
N LEU A 22 -20.16 8.91 16.88
CA LEU A 22 -18.71 8.68 16.97
C LEU A 22 -18.35 7.22 17.31
N ALA A 23 -19.22 6.49 18.00
CA ALA A 23 -18.98 5.09 18.34
C ALA A 23 -19.02 4.15 17.10
N HIS A 24 -19.83 4.46 16.09
CA HIS A 24 -19.93 3.66 14.86
C HIS A 24 -18.84 3.96 13.81
N ALA A 25 -18.16 5.10 13.90
CA ALA A 25 -17.05 5.46 13.00
C ALA A 25 -15.68 4.97 13.52
N ALA A 26 -15.63 4.40 14.72
CA ALA A 26 -14.39 4.10 15.43
C ALA A 26 -14.06 2.60 15.53
N SER A 27 -14.74 1.71 14.79
CA SER A 27 -14.31 0.31 14.68
C SER A 27 -13.08 0.23 13.78
N PRO A 28 -11.85 0.07 14.30
CA PRO A 28 -10.67 0.08 13.45
C PRO A 28 -10.69 -1.21 12.64
N SER A 29 -10.93 -1.10 11.34
CA SER A 29 -10.67 -2.17 10.40
C SER A 29 -9.23 -2.08 9.93
N SER A 30 -8.54 -3.22 9.84
CA SER A 30 -7.18 -3.27 9.27
C SER A 30 -7.14 -4.24 8.12
N LEU A 31 -6.58 -3.79 6.99
CA LEU A 31 -6.22 -4.63 5.85
C LEU A 31 -4.71 -4.87 5.89
N LYS A 32 -4.30 -6.14 5.91
CA LYS A 32 -2.89 -6.53 5.74
C LYS A 32 -2.77 -7.32 4.44
N ILE A 33 -1.81 -6.93 3.61
CA ILE A 33 -1.45 -7.62 2.37
C ILE A 33 -0.03 -8.17 2.56
N LYS A 34 0.15 -9.47 2.34
CA LYS A 34 1.46 -10.11 2.42
C LYS A 34 1.66 -10.99 1.19
N ASP A 35 2.77 -10.82 0.49
CA ASP A 35 3.24 -11.82 -0.45
C ASP A 35 3.82 -13.01 0.33
N THR A 36 3.21 -14.17 0.15
CA THR A 36 3.61 -15.44 0.76
C THR A 36 4.67 -16.17 -0.06
N ASN A 37 4.90 -15.74 -1.31
CA ASN A 37 5.94 -16.30 -2.15
C ASN A 37 7.30 -15.69 -1.83
N THR A 38 7.84 -16.07 -0.67
CA THR A 38 9.11 -15.53 -0.17
C THR A 38 10.29 -15.77 -1.11
N GLU A 39 10.30 -16.89 -1.85
CA GLU A 39 11.33 -17.20 -2.84
C GLU A 39 11.24 -16.28 -4.06
N TYR A 40 10.03 -16.01 -4.57
CA TYR A 40 9.82 -15.01 -5.62
C TYR A 40 10.26 -13.62 -5.17
N VAL A 41 9.83 -13.16 -3.99
CA VAL A 41 10.21 -11.85 -3.43
C VAL A 41 11.72 -11.75 -3.26
N LYS A 42 12.38 -12.81 -2.78
CA LYS A 42 13.84 -12.85 -2.63
C LYS A 42 14.54 -12.80 -3.98
N CYS A 43 14.02 -13.52 -4.98
CA CYS A 43 14.55 -13.49 -6.34
C CYS A 43 14.46 -12.07 -6.92
N MET A 44 13.27 -11.46 -6.89
CA MET A 44 13.02 -10.11 -7.41
C MET A 44 13.88 -9.04 -6.70
N ARG A 45 14.11 -9.16 -5.39
CA ARG A 45 15.00 -8.23 -4.64
C ARG A 45 16.46 -8.30 -5.06
N ALA A 46 16.89 -9.42 -5.64
CA ALA A 46 18.23 -9.59 -6.20
C ALA A 46 18.32 -9.17 -7.68
N SER A 47 17.23 -8.65 -8.26
CA SER A 47 17.20 -8.12 -9.63
C SER A 47 18.22 -6.99 -9.81
N PRO A 48 18.92 -6.92 -10.95
CA PRO A 48 19.83 -5.83 -11.26
C PRO A 48 19.14 -4.46 -11.10
N VAL A 49 19.82 -3.54 -10.40
CA VAL A 49 19.32 -2.17 -10.23
C VAL A 49 19.71 -1.35 -11.46
N LEU A 50 18.72 -0.72 -12.08
CA LEU A 50 18.95 0.28 -13.12
C LEU A 50 19.14 1.64 -12.46
N ASP A 51 20.36 2.18 -12.51
CA ASP A 51 20.56 3.61 -12.31
C ASP A 51 19.80 4.38 -13.40
N ALA A 52 19.24 5.54 -13.04
CA ALA A 52 18.33 6.29 -13.88
C ALA A 52 18.82 6.42 -15.34
N ILE A 53 17.98 5.97 -16.28
CA ILE A 53 18.19 5.90 -17.73
C ILE A 53 18.61 7.27 -18.34
N ASN A 54 18.36 8.37 -17.63
CA ASN A 54 18.54 9.74 -18.12
C ASN A 54 19.97 10.32 -18.04
N ARG A 55 21.02 9.51 -17.89
CA ARG A 55 22.41 10.05 -17.85
C ARG A 55 23.15 9.99 -19.19
N CYS A 56 22.62 9.29 -20.19
CA CYS A 56 23.28 9.11 -21.48
C CYS A 56 22.67 10.05 -22.54
N ASN A 57 23.10 11.31 -22.59
CA ASN A 57 22.53 12.29 -23.53
C ASN A 57 22.81 11.94 -25.01
N THR A 58 24.09 11.83 -25.40
CA THR A 58 24.50 11.62 -26.81
C THR A 58 25.56 10.54 -27.03
N ASP A 59 26.02 9.90 -25.96
CA ASP A 59 27.00 8.82 -26.04
C ASP A 59 26.29 7.50 -26.41
N MET A 60 26.50 7.06 -27.66
CA MET A 60 25.98 5.82 -28.22
C MET A 60 26.39 4.59 -27.40
N ALA A 61 27.62 4.55 -26.87
CA ALA A 61 28.09 3.43 -26.06
C ALA A 61 27.37 3.39 -24.71
N CYS A 62 27.15 4.56 -24.10
CA CYS A 62 26.37 4.71 -22.87
C CYS A 62 24.91 4.28 -23.09
N GLN A 63 24.29 4.68 -24.20
CA GLN A 63 22.94 4.26 -24.56
C GLN A 63 22.84 2.75 -24.78
N GLN A 64 23.77 2.15 -25.52
CA GLN A 64 23.80 0.70 -25.74
C GLN A 64 23.98 -0.08 -24.44
N ALA A 65 24.89 0.36 -23.56
CA ALA A 65 25.08 -0.24 -22.25
C ALA A 65 23.83 -0.13 -21.37
N THR A 66 23.08 0.97 -21.45
CA THR A 66 21.83 1.17 -20.72
C THR A 66 20.74 0.21 -21.21
N ILE A 67 20.59 0.06 -22.53
CA ILE A 67 19.66 -0.91 -23.12
C ILE A 67 20.05 -2.34 -22.71
N GLN A 68 21.33 -2.68 -22.77
CA GLN A 68 21.80 -3.99 -22.36
C GLN A 68 21.44 -4.29 -20.89
N ARG A 69 21.74 -3.38 -19.96
CA ARG A 69 21.39 -3.54 -18.54
C ARG A 69 19.89 -3.66 -18.33
N TYR A 70 19.09 -2.93 -19.11
CA TYR A 70 17.63 -3.04 -19.07
C TYR A 70 17.18 -4.44 -19.45
N LEU A 71 17.69 -4.97 -20.57
CA LEU A 71 17.36 -6.33 -21.03
C LEU A 71 17.84 -7.41 -20.06
N GLU A 72 19.01 -7.24 -19.45
CA GLU A 72 19.51 -8.15 -18.42
C GLU A 72 18.58 -8.18 -17.20
N LYS A 73 18.11 -7.01 -16.75
CA LYS A 73 17.13 -6.90 -15.66
C LYS A 73 15.81 -7.60 -16.02
N GLU A 74 15.22 -7.26 -17.17
CA GLU A 74 13.95 -7.86 -17.61
C GLU A 74 14.06 -9.39 -17.75
N SER A 75 15.16 -9.88 -18.32
CA SER A 75 15.42 -11.32 -18.43
C SER A 75 15.49 -11.99 -17.06
N TYR A 76 16.17 -11.35 -16.11
CA TYR A 76 16.26 -11.85 -14.74
C TYR A 76 14.88 -11.91 -14.06
N GLU A 77 14.09 -10.84 -14.16
CA GLU A 77 12.75 -10.77 -13.55
C GLU A 77 11.77 -11.78 -14.17
N LEU A 78 11.81 -11.94 -15.50
CA LEU A 78 11.05 -12.99 -16.18
C LEU A 78 11.45 -14.40 -15.75
N ASN A 79 12.73 -14.63 -15.49
CA ASN A 79 13.20 -15.91 -14.96
C ASN A 79 12.73 -16.15 -13.52
N CYS A 80 12.72 -15.12 -12.67
CA CYS A 80 12.12 -15.20 -11.33
C CYS A 80 10.64 -15.56 -11.42
N LEU A 81 9.88 -14.90 -12.31
CA LEU A 81 8.47 -15.17 -12.54
C LEU A 81 8.23 -16.61 -12.99
N LYS A 82 8.98 -17.07 -14.01
CA LYS A 82 8.84 -18.43 -14.56
C LYS A 82 9.18 -19.52 -13.55
N LYS A 83 10.20 -19.28 -12.71
CA LYS A 83 10.68 -20.28 -11.74
C LYS A 83 9.81 -20.35 -10.48
N PHE A 84 9.32 -19.21 -10.01
CA PHE A 84 8.63 -19.12 -8.72
C PHE A 84 7.13 -18.81 -8.85
N GLU A 85 6.58 -18.71 -10.06
CA GLU A 85 5.14 -18.50 -10.33
C GLU A 85 4.59 -17.12 -9.92
N GLY A 86 5.46 -16.16 -9.60
CA GLY A 86 5.07 -14.77 -9.30
C GLY A 86 4.57 -14.54 -7.87
N GLU A 87 3.90 -13.41 -7.65
CA GLU A 87 3.39 -13.00 -6.35
C GLU A 87 2.25 -13.92 -5.88
N LYS A 88 2.26 -14.31 -4.60
CA LYS A 88 1.14 -15.04 -3.96
C LYS A 88 0.62 -14.24 -2.78
N LEU A 89 -0.37 -13.40 -3.05
CA LEU A 89 -0.90 -12.45 -2.07
C LEU A 89 -1.93 -13.10 -1.15
N VAL A 90 -1.73 -12.93 0.16
CA VAL A 90 -2.74 -13.23 1.18
C VAL A 90 -3.25 -11.92 1.78
N TYR A 91 -4.57 -11.79 1.79
CA TYR A 91 -5.29 -10.67 2.38
C TYR A 91 -5.84 -11.09 3.73
N THR A 92 -5.60 -10.29 4.76
CA THR A 92 -6.24 -10.46 6.05
C THR A 92 -7.02 -9.20 6.38
N TYR A 93 -8.34 -9.35 6.51
CA TYR A 93 -9.24 -8.31 6.99
C TYR A 93 -9.59 -8.60 8.44
N THR A 94 -9.35 -7.63 9.32
CA THR A 94 -9.78 -7.71 10.72
C THR A 94 -10.73 -6.57 11.00
N GLN A 95 -11.96 -6.91 11.36
CA GLN A 95 -12.95 -5.99 11.89
C GLN A 95 -12.91 -6.09 13.41
N LYS A 96 -12.49 -5.02 14.08
CA LYS A 96 -12.61 -4.94 15.54
C LYS A 96 -14.07 -4.63 15.88
N THR A 97 -14.78 -5.66 16.35
CA THR A 97 -16.08 -5.56 17.01
C THR A 97 -15.96 -4.91 18.38
#